data_AF-A0A1F5L1P3-F1
#
_entry.id   AF-A0A1F5L1P3-F1
#
_cell.length_a   1.000
_cell.length_b   1.000
_cell.length_c   1.000
_cell.angle_alpha   90.00
_cell.angle_beta   90.00
_cell.angle_gamma   90.00
#
_symmetry.space_group_name_H-M   'P 1'
#
loop_
_entity.id
_entity.type
_entity.pdbx_description
1 polymer ?
#
loop_
_entity_poly.entity_id
_entity_poly.type
_entity_poly.pdbx_seq_one_letter_code
_entity_poly.pdbx_strand_id
1 'polypeptide(L)'
;MSSFTLFAPLQLIAWTQLNCTGDFGVTQFTDSVLARNISNAYISRSLQLNRSLTQQEQLDISVTSNFNSWYSNKDQLYYNSASCSNFWQTYYAVNGTTACYNTPPFTCHRLWNNPGLPMILSK
;
A
#
# COMPACT_ATOMS: atom_id res chain seq x y z
N MET A 1 3.02 12.32 22.92
CA MET A 1 3.35 11.20 22.01
C MET A 1 2.05 10.67 21.49
N SER A 2 1.60 11.15 20.32
CA SER A 2 0.35 10.69 19.73
C SER A 2 0.57 9.26 19.23
N SER A 3 -0.12 8.30 19.83
CA SER A 3 -0.14 6.92 19.34
C SER A 3 -0.73 6.92 17.93
N PHE A 4 0.04 6.47 16.95
CA PHE A 4 -0.39 6.35 15.57
C PHE A 4 -1.27 5.11 15.41
N THR A 5 -2.52 5.22 15.82
CA THR A 5 -3.48 4.11 15.79
C THR A 5 -4.21 4.11 14.45
N LEU A 6 -4.35 2.95 13.81
CA LEU A 6 -5.32 2.79 12.73
C LEU A 6 -6.72 2.92 13.34
N PHE A 7 -7.68 3.48 12.60
CA PHE A 7 -9.07 3.55 13.08
C PHE A 7 -9.67 2.15 13.26
N ALA A 8 -9.29 1.24 12.36
CA ALA A 8 -9.59 -0.19 12.42
C ALA A 8 -8.53 -0.94 11.58
N PRO A 9 -8.37 -2.27 11.73
CA PRO A 9 -7.52 -3.04 10.83
C PRO A 9 -7.88 -2.78 9.35
N LEU A 10 -6.87 -2.54 8.52
CA LEU A 10 -7.04 -2.36 7.08
C LEU A 10 -6.50 -3.57 6.35
N GLN A 11 -7.20 -4.02 5.31
CA GLN A 11 -6.72 -5.11 4.45
C GLN A 11 -6.46 -4.58 3.06
N LEU A 12 -5.27 -4.87 2.54
CA LEU A 12 -4.97 -4.76 1.12
C LEU A 12 -5.09 -6.15 0.51
N ILE A 13 -6.02 -6.28 -0.41
CA ILE A 13 -6.29 -7.49 -1.19
C ILE A 13 -5.58 -7.30 -2.53
N ALA A 14 -4.58 -8.12 -2.80
CA ALA A 14 -3.87 -8.13 -4.08
C ALA A 14 -4.33 -9.32 -4.91
N TRP A 15 -4.80 -9.04 -6.13
CA TRP A 15 -5.34 -10.02 -7.06
C TRP A 15 -4.31 -10.36 -8.13
N THR A 16 -4.28 -11.64 -8.50
CA THR A 16 -3.33 -12.15 -9.47
C THR A 16 -3.56 -11.62 -10.88
N GLN A 17 -4.80 -11.24 -11.23
CA GLN A 17 -5.14 -10.66 -12.52
C GLN A 17 -5.57 -9.19 -12.37
N LEU A 18 -5.80 -8.53 -13.51
CA LEU A 18 -6.32 -7.17 -13.55
C LEU A 18 -7.80 -7.13 -13.15
N ASN A 19 -8.27 -5.95 -12.77
CA ASN A 19 -9.67 -5.68 -12.42
C ASN A 19 -10.21 -6.55 -11.27
N CYS A 20 -9.34 -6.94 -10.34
CA CYS A 20 -9.65 -7.67 -9.12
C CYS A 20 -10.27 -9.04 -9.39
N THR A 21 -9.61 -9.80 -10.26
CA THR A 21 -10.03 -11.14 -10.67
C THR A 21 -8.90 -12.17 -10.43
N GLY A 22 -9.27 -13.45 -10.45
CA GLY A 22 -8.36 -14.57 -10.19
C GLY A 22 -8.14 -14.83 -8.70
N ASP A 23 -7.04 -15.50 -8.38
CA ASP A 23 -6.64 -15.75 -7.00
C ASP A 23 -6.20 -14.46 -6.32
N PHE A 24 -6.36 -14.38 -5.00
CA PHE A 24 -5.98 -13.21 -4.22
C PHE A 24 -5.14 -13.57 -2.99
N GLY A 25 -4.30 -12.63 -2.58
CA GLY A 25 -3.60 -12.62 -1.31
C GLY A 25 -4.03 -11.42 -0.47
N VAL A 26 -4.04 -11.58 0.84
CA VAL A 26 -4.44 -10.51 1.77
C VAL A 26 -3.25 -10.12 2.64
N THR A 27 -2.97 -8.82 2.70
CA THR A 27 -2.08 -8.26 3.70
C THR A 27 -2.89 -7.44 4.70
N GLN A 28 -2.77 -7.77 5.98
CA GLN A 28 -3.38 -7.01 7.05
C GLN A 28 -2.42 -5.96 7.61
N PHE A 29 -2.95 -4.77 7.82
CA PHE A 29 -2.33 -3.69 8.56
C PHE A 29 -3.03 -3.52 9.91
N THR A 30 -2.22 -3.43 10.96
CA THR A 30 -2.63 -3.31 12.36
C THR A 30 -1.82 -2.19 13.02
N ASP A 31 -2.16 -1.83 14.27
CA ASP A 31 -1.42 -0.82 15.03
C ASP A 31 0.06 -1.17 15.25
N SER A 32 0.40 -2.46 15.19
CA SER A 32 1.77 -2.96 15.27
C SER A 32 2.48 -3.03 13.92
N VAL A 33 1.75 -2.90 12.80
CA VAL A 33 2.26 -3.00 11.43
C VAL A 33 1.66 -1.87 10.61
N LEU A 34 2.09 -0.65 10.94
CA LEU A 34 1.62 0.59 10.31
C LEU A 34 2.21 0.81 8.93
N ALA A 35 3.35 0.18 8.61
CA ALA A 35 3.97 0.28 7.31
C ALA A 35 4.48 -1.08 6.86
N ARG A 36 3.96 -1.54 5.73
CA ARG A 36 4.39 -2.78 5.08
C ARG A 36 4.47 -2.54 3.59
N ASN A 37 5.66 -2.74 3.05
CA ASN A 37 5.87 -2.70 1.62
C ASN A 37 5.43 -4.03 1.03
N ILE A 38 4.41 -3.99 0.18
CA ILE A 38 3.91 -5.14 -0.56
C ILE A 38 4.32 -4.94 -2.01
N SER A 39 5.15 -5.81 -2.56
CA SER A 39 5.65 -5.63 -3.93
C SER A 39 5.01 -6.62 -4.91
N ASN A 40 4.71 -6.15 -6.12
CA ASN A 40 4.24 -6.97 -7.23
C ASN A 40 5.41 -7.30 -8.16
N ALA A 41 5.87 -8.55 -8.16
CA ALA A 41 7.03 -8.97 -8.94
C ALA A 41 6.64 -9.35 -10.39
N TYR A 42 7.29 -8.77 -11.40
CA TYR A 42 7.29 -9.17 -12.82
C TYR A 42 5.97 -9.19 -13.60
N ILE A 43 4.82 -9.12 -12.95
CA ILE A 43 3.51 -9.16 -13.61
C ILE A 43 2.59 -8.08 -13.06
N SER A 44 1.78 -7.53 -13.95
CA SER A 44 0.74 -6.59 -13.58
C SER A 44 -0.28 -7.30 -12.72
N ARG A 45 -0.67 -6.65 -11.63
CA ARG A 45 -1.67 -7.12 -10.68
C ARG A 45 -2.73 -6.06 -10.50
N SER A 46 -3.76 -6.38 -9.71
CA SER A 46 -4.65 -5.36 -9.20
C SER A 46 -4.77 -5.43 -7.68
N LEU A 47 -5.18 -4.33 -7.08
CA LEU A 47 -5.36 -4.24 -5.64
C LEU A 47 -6.69 -3.60 -5.29
N GLN A 48 -7.17 -3.93 -4.10
CA GLN A 48 -8.36 -3.36 -3.50
C GLN A 48 -8.18 -3.26 -1.98
N LEU A 49 -8.72 -2.20 -1.39
CA LEU A 49 -8.83 -2.10 0.06
C LEU A 49 -10.21 -2.60 0.52
N ASN A 50 -10.25 -3.31 1.64
CA ASN A 50 -11.52 -3.80 2.21
C ASN A 50 -12.44 -2.67 2.72
N ARG A 51 -11.86 -1.50 3.01
CA ARG A 51 -12.57 -0.26 3.34
C ARG A 51 -11.82 0.93 2.77
N SER A 52 -12.51 2.06 2.67
CA SER A 52 -11.88 3.34 2.37
C SER A 52 -10.81 3.70 3.41
N LEU A 53 -9.78 4.41 2.96
CA LEU A 53 -8.84 5.09 3.83
C LEU A 53 -9.58 6.13 4.67
N THR A 54 -9.12 6.36 5.89
CA THR A 54 -9.76 7.25 6.86
C THR A 54 -8.71 8.13 7.55
N GLN A 55 -9.12 9.32 7.97
CA GLN A 55 -8.27 10.25 8.72
C GLN A 55 -6.93 10.52 8.03
N GLN A 56 -5.83 10.09 8.66
CA GLN A 56 -4.44 10.30 8.23
C GLN A 56 -3.88 9.11 7.45
N GLU A 57 -4.69 8.11 7.13
CA GLU A 57 -4.24 6.95 6.37
C GLU A 57 -3.90 7.35 4.93
N GLN A 58 -2.74 6.91 4.48
CA GLN A 58 -2.18 7.17 3.16
C GLN A 58 -1.66 5.86 2.56
N LEU A 59 -2.03 5.59 1.31
CA LEU A 59 -1.48 4.49 0.52
C LEU A 59 -0.63 5.08 -0.61
N ASP A 60 0.68 4.86 -0.54
CA ASP A 60 1.61 5.22 -1.59
C ASP A 60 1.94 4.02 -2.47
N ILE A 61 2.02 4.26 -3.77
CA ILE A 61 2.50 3.32 -4.75
C ILE A 61 3.75 3.91 -5.40
N SER A 62 4.83 3.14 -5.35
CA SER A 62 6.10 3.44 -6.01
C SER A 62 6.47 2.33 -6.98
N VAL A 63 7.36 2.60 -7.91
CA VAL A 63 7.97 1.59 -8.79
C VAL A 63 9.44 1.40 -8.43
N THR A 64 9.96 0.22 -8.71
CA THR A 64 11.39 -0.04 -8.56
C THR A 64 12.19 0.56 -9.71
N SER A 65 13.34 1.18 -9.40
CA SER A 65 14.26 1.71 -10.42
C SER A 65 15.24 0.68 -10.98
N ASN A 66 15.43 -0.47 -10.30
CA ASN A 66 16.41 -1.48 -10.70
C ASN A 66 15.99 -2.90 -10.28
N PHE A 67 15.55 -3.68 -11.28
CA PHE A 67 15.06 -5.05 -11.10
C PHE A 67 16.12 -6.02 -10.59
N ASN A 68 17.39 -5.82 -11.00
CA ASN A 68 18.50 -6.68 -10.57
C ASN A 68 18.80 -6.50 -9.08
N SER A 69 18.82 -5.25 -8.61
CA SER A 69 19.00 -4.98 -7.17
C SER A 69 17.78 -5.40 -6.36
N TRP A 70 16.56 -5.25 -6.93
CA TRP A 70 15.32 -5.67 -6.26
C TRP A 70 15.40 -7.15 -5.86
N TYR A 71 15.71 -8.06 -6.78
CA TYR A 71 15.76 -9.50 -6.51
C TYR A 71 16.79 -9.89 -5.44
N SER A 72 17.96 -9.22 -5.45
CA SER A 72 19.02 -9.48 -4.46
C SER A 72 18.73 -8.90 -3.07
N ASN A 73 17.79 -7.96 -2.96
CA ASN A 73 17.58 -7.22 -1.74
C ASN A 73 16.54 -7.91 -0.84
N LYS A 74 16.97 -8.44 0.30
CA LYS A 74 16.07 -9.00 1.33
C LYS A 74 15.18 -7.92 1.99
N ASP A 75 15.48 -6.64 1.75
CA ASP A 75 14.75 -5.51 2.32
C ASP A 75 13.40 -5.23 1.63
N GLN A 76 12.98 -6.05 0.66
CA GLN A 76 11.70 -5.88 -0.07
C GLN A 76 10.47 -5.77 0.85
N LEU A 77 10.50 -6.44 2.00
CA LEU A 77 9.41 -6.45 2.98
C LEU A 77 9.54 -5.36 4.06
N TYR A 78 10.67 -4.63 4.08
CA TYR A 78 10.90 -3.55 5.04
C TYR A 78 10.31 -2.25 4.51
N TYR A 79 9.71 -1.45 5.40
CA TYR A 79 9.09 -0.18 5.03
C TYR A 79 10.07 0.84 4.42
N ASN A 80 11.37 0.76 4.75
CA ASN A 80 12.46 1.58 4.19
C ASN A 80 13.17 0.91 3.01
N SER A 81 12.49 0.02 2.27
CA SER A 81 13.12 -0.68 1.16
C SER A 81 13.72 0.29 0.14
N ALA A 82 15.04 0.24 -0.02
CA ALA A 82 15.75 1.02 -1.03
C ALA A 82 15.34 0.65 -2.47
N SER A 83 14.70 -0.50 -2.65
CA SER A 83 14.25 -0.98 -3.96
C SER A 83 13.02 -0.23 -4.48
N CYS A 84 12.27 0.47 -3.63
CA CYS A 84 11.03 1.17 -3.98
C CYS A 84 11.29 2.69 -4.03
N SER A 85 11.98 3.14 -5.08
CA SER A 85 12.65 4.44 -5.13
C SER A 85 11.88 5.52 -5.91
N ASN A 86 11.05 5.13 -6.88
CA ASN A 86 10.37 6.08 -7.76
C ASN A 86 8.89 6.16 -7.41
N PHE A 87 8.44 7.33 -6.95
CA PHE A 87 7.04 7.56 -6.65
C PHE A 87 6.16 7.47 -7.91
N TRP A 88 4.98 6.83 -7.80
CA TRP A 88 4.01 6.74 -8.90
C TRP A 88 2.68 7.39 -8.55
N GLN A 89 2.05 7.02 -7.43
CA GLN A 89 0.72 7.52 -7.06
C GLN A 89 0.46 7.43 -5.56
N THR A 90 -0.34 8.34 -5.01
CA THR A 90 -0.84 8.31 -3.62
C THR A 90 -2.36 8.31 -3.59
N TYR A 91 -2.92 7.56 -2.65
CA TYR A 91 -4.32 7.62 -2.25
C TYR A 91 -4.43 8.09 -0.80
N TYR A 92 -5.40 8.96 -0.54
CA TYR A 92 -5.71 9.53 0.77
C TYR A 92 -7.12 9.16 1.19
N ALA A 93 -7.47 9.38 2.45
CA ALA A 93 -8.85 9.24 2.95
C ALA A 93 -9.89 9.98 2.10
N VAL A 94 -9.60 11.22 1.68
CA VAL A 94 -10.51 12.05 0.88
C VAL A 94 -10.79 11.49 -0.52
N ASN A 95 -9.87 10.67 -1.05
CA ASN A 95 -9.99 10.00 -2.33
C ASN A 95 -10.11 8.48 -2.14
N GLY A 96 -10.43 8.05 -0.90
CA GLY A 96 -10.22 6.69 -0.41
C GLY A 96 -11.26 5.76 -0.98
N THR A 97 -10.91 5.02 -2.02
CA THR A 97 -11.88 4.10 -2.62
C THR A 97 -11.60 2.66 -2.17
N THR A 98 -12.68 1.92 -1.97
CA THR A 98 -12.72 0.45 -2.07
C THR A 98 -12.71 -0.02 -3.53
N ALA A 99 -12.37 0.84 -4.49
CA ALA A 99 -12.29 0.49 -5.90
C ALA A 99 -11.08 -0.39 -6.20
N CYS A 100 -11.16 -1.06 -7.34
CA CYS A 100 -10.08 -1.87 -7.86
C CYS A 100 -9.09 -1.04 -8.66
N TYR A 101 -7.80 -1.21 -8.39
CA TYR A 101 -6.73 -0.51 -9.11
C TYR A 101 -5.79 -1.48 -9.78
N ASN A 102 -5.62 -1.31 -11.09
CA ASN A 102 -4.57 -2.02 -11.83
C ASN A 102 -3.23 -1.35 -11.57
N THR A 103 -2.24 -2.17 -11.24
CA THR A 103 -0.88 -1.73 -11.01
C THR A 103 0.03 -2.35 -12.06
N PRO A 104 0.97 -1.59 -12.65
CA PRO A 104 1.96 -2.16 -13.55
C PRO A 104 2.85 -3.16 -12.80
N PRO A 105 3.65 -3.96 -13.52
CA PRO A 105 4.65 -4.80 -12.89
C PRO A 105 5.61 -3.97 -12.05
N PHE A 106 6.18 -4.58 -11.00
CA PHE A 106 7.23 -4.00 -10.16
C PHE A 106 6.85 -2.75 -9.37
N THR A 107 5.59 -2.71 -8.94
CA THR A 107 5.14 -1.73 -7.95
C THR A 107 5.44 -2.18 -6.53
N CYS A 108 5.58 -1.21 -5.65
CA CYS A 108 5.61 -1.34 -4.21
C CYS A 108 4.46 -0.53 -3.63
N HIS A 109 3.77 -1.08 -2.65
CA HIS A 109 2.64 -0.44 -1.98
C HIS A 109 3.02 -0.21 -0.54
N ARG A 110 2.91 1.03 -0.06
CA ARG A 110 3.19 1.42 1.31
C ARG A 110 1.95 2.08 1.90
N LEU A 111 1.27 1.38 2.81
CA LEU A 111 0.30 2.03 3.68
C LEU A 111 1.03 2.65 4.88
N TRP A 112 0.62 3.83 5.33
CA TRP A 112 1.06 4.42 6.59
C TRP A 112 0.13 5.55 7.05
N ASN A 113 0.25 5.95 8.32
CA ASN A 113 -0.41 7.15 8.86
C ASN A 113 0.49 8.37 8.66
N ASN A 114 0.04 9.32 7.85
CA ASN A 114 0.75 10.57 7.59
C ASN A 114 0.25 11.68 8.55
N PRO A 115 1.03 12.05 9.60
CA PRO A 115 0.63 13.08 10.56
C PRO A 115 0.47 14.49 9.96
N GLY A 116 0.99 14.72 8.76
CA GLY A 116 0.82 15.97 8.03
C GLY A 116 -0.56 16.12 7.39
N LEU A 117 -1.37 15.04 7.32
CA LEU A 117 -2.75 15.12 6.83
C LEU A 117 -3.69 15.61 7.93
N PRO A 118 -4.73 16.39 7.60
CA PRO A 118 -5.72 16.81 8.57
C PRO A 118 -6.42 15.59 9.17
N MET A 119 -6.53 15.55 10.50
CA MET A 119 -7.44 14.61 11.17
C MET A 119 -8.87 15.05 10.84
N ILE A 120 -9.48 14.44 9.82
CA ILE A 120 -10.90 14.61 9.57
C ILE A 120 -11.63 13.85 10.68
N LEU A 121 -12.06 14.57 11.71
CA LEU A 121 -13.03 14.08 12.69
C LEU A 121 -14.34 13.86 11.92
N SER A 122 -14.71 12.60 11.70
CA SER A 122 -16.07 12.28 11.28
C SER A 122 -17.02 12.85 12.34
N LYS A 123 -17.90 13.77 11.90
CA LYS A 123 -19.03 14.24 12.71
C LYS A 123 -20.00 13.11 13.00
#